data_AF-A0A3M5ZVM0-F1
#
_entry.id   AF-A0A3M5ZVM0-F1
#
_cell.length_a   1.000
_cell.length_b   1.000
_cell.length_c   1.000
_cell.angle_alpha   90.00
_cell.angle_beta   90.00
_cell.angle_gamma   90.00
#
_symmetry.space_group_name_H-M   'P 1'
#
loop_
_entity.id
_entity.type
_entity.pdbx_description
1 polymer ?
#
loop_
_entity_poly.entity_id
_entity_poly.type
_entity_poly.pdbx_seq_one_letter_code
_entity_poly.pdbx_strand_id
1 'polypeptide(L)'
;MMLRTQSALAECKEHLSRTDAWNSEIESFLTQHVLVLLCAEIQQSIYSILEARLDGSDDPDVKNFAISTGKRCLRSVGKNEISGFLGFFSVSAKNYLNENIDEKTVSLYNNAITSRHDVAHSSGTKITFGELEKIIEASIEFLSVVNDAIFSSVPKITDDDSSVDKEKKGIDFLHPPIPI
;
A
#
# COMPACT_ATOMS: atom_id res chain seq x y z
N MET A 1 4.04 -9.27 6.53
CA MET A 1 4.23 -8.17 5.57
C MET A 1 5.72 -7.90 5.44
N MET A 2 6.25 -7.49 4.28
CA MET A 2 7.67 -7.15 4.07
C MET A 2 8.71 -8.29 4.19
N LEU A 3 8.34 -9.56 3.94
CA LEU A 3 9.25 -10.70 4.11
C LEU A 3 10.44 -10.66 3.15
N ARG A 4 10.22 -10.25 1.89
CA ARG A 4 11.29 -10.22 0.89
C ARG A 4 12.32 -9.14 1.22
N THR A 5 11.84 -7.98 1.63
CA THR A 5 12.67 -6.85 2.05
C THR A 5 13.47 -7.18 3.31
N GLN A 6 12.85 -7.83 4.30
CA GLN A 6 13.54 -8.25 5.52
C GLN A 6 14.64 -9.30 5.23
N SER A 7 14.38 -10.29 4.37
CA SER A 7 15.39 -11.27 3.94
C SER A 7 16.55 -10.58 3.25
N ALA A 8 16.26 -9.68 2.28
CA ALA A 8 17.28 -8.95 1.56
C ALA A 8 18.14 -8.07 2.49
N LEU A 9 17.51 -7.40 3.47
CA LEU A 9 18.24 -6.63 4.48
C LEU A 9 19.19 -7.51 5.28
N ALA A 10 18.72 -8.66 5.76
CA ALA A 10 19.54 -9.60 6.54
C ALA A 10 20.73 -10.13 5.73
N GLU A 11 20.49 -10.56 4.49
CA GLU A 11 21.53 -11.04 3.57
C GLU A 11 22.55 -9.96 3.24
N CYS A 12 22.11 -8.73 2.97
CA CYS A 12 23.00 -7.60 2.72
C CYS A 12 23.84 -7.25 3.95
N LYS A 13 23.25 -7.27 5.15
CA LYS A 13 23.94 -7.01 6.42
C LYS A 13 25.01 -8.07 6.70
N GLU A 14 24.70 -9.34 6.44
CA GLU A 14 25.66 -10.43 6.54
C GLU A 14 26.81 -10.22 5.54
N HIS A 15 26.50 -9.90 4.28
CA HIS A 15 27.51 -9.64 3.25
C HIS A 15 28.48 -8.53 3.67
N LEU A 16 27.96 -7.36 4.07
CA LEU A 16 28.76 -6.22 4.50
C LEU A 16 29.72 -6.57 5.65
N SER A 17 29.22 -7.37 6.60
CA SER A 17 29.99 -7.82 7.75
C SER A 17 31.08 -8.84 7.36
N ARG A 18 30.79 -9.74 6.41
CA ARG A 18 31.74 -10.78 5.96
C ARG A 18 32.84 -10.25 5.06
N THR A 19 32.56 -9.18 4.31
CA THR A 19 33.52 -8.60 3.35
C THR A 19 34.17 -7.32 3.86
N ASP A 20 33.89 -6.90 5.10
CA ASP A 20 34.34 -5.62 5.68
C ASP A 20 34.05 -4.43 4.77
N ALA A 21 32.86 -4.43 4.15
CA ALA A 21 32.47 -3.46 3.12
C ALA A 21 31.57 -2.34 3.68
N TRP A 22 31.52 -2.18 4.99
CA TRP A 22 30.86 -1.04 5.64
C TRP A 22 31.52 0.28 5.23
N ASN A 23 30.71 1.34 5.10
CA ASN A 23 31.08 2.67 4.63
C ASN A 23 31.72 2.68 3.22
N SER A 24 31.38 1.72 2.38
CA SER A 24 31.89 1.62 1.00
C SER A 24 30.79 1.82 -0.04
N GLU A 25 31.17 1.94 -1.31
CA GLU A 25 30.22 1.96 -2.44
C GLU A 25 29.36 0.69 -2.50
N ILE A 26 29.87 -0.45 -2.00
CA ILE A 26 29.10 -1.70 -1.93
C ILE A 26 27.91 -1.52 -0.98
N GLU A 27 28.11 -0.87 0.18
CA GLU A 27 27.01 -0.53 1.10
C GLU A 27 25.97 0.34 0.41
N SER A 28 26.39 1.34 -0.36
CA SER A 28 25.48 2.20 -1.13
C SER A 28 24.64 1.39 -2.11
N PHE A 29 25.26 0.49 -2.90
CA PHE A 29 24.53 -0.35 -3.85
C PHE A 29 23.53 -1.30 -3.17
N LEU A 30 23.93 -1.93 -2.07
CA LEU A 30 23.05 -2.81 -1.30
C LEU A 30 21.90 -2.03 -0.66
N THR A 31 22.17 -0.81 -0.19
CA THR A 31 21.13 0.08 0.36
C THR A 31 20.08 0.43 -0.69
N GLN A 32 20.53 0.81 -1.89
CA GLN A 32 19.64 1.09 -3.03
C GLN A 32 18.84 -0.15 -3.44
N HIS A 33 19.46 -1.33 -3.44
CA HIS A 33 18.79 -2.60 -3.74
C HIS A 33 17.63 -2.88 -2.77
N VAL A 34 17.89 -2.81 -1.46
CA VAL A 34 16.87 -3.04 -0.42
C VAL A 34 15.77 -1.99 -0.52
N LEU A 35 16.11 -0.71 -0.77
CA LEU A 35 15.14 0.37 -0.92
C LEU A 35 14.18 0.16 -2.10
N VAL A 36 14.69 -0.32 -3.24
CA VAL A 36 13.87 -0.66 -4.41
C VAL A 36 12.92 -1.82 -4.10
N LEU A 37 13.42 -2.87 -3.42
CA LEU A 37 12.60 -4.00 -2.99
C LEU A 37 11.49 -3.57 -2.03
N LEU A 38 11.83 -2.75 -1.03
CA LEU A 38 10.87 -2.19 -0.08
C LEU A 38 9.71 -1.51 -0.80
N CYS A 39 10.01 -0.57 -1.72
CA CYS A 39 8.97 0.17 -2.43
C CYS A 39 8.09 -0.74 -3.31
N ALA A 40 8.68 -1.76 -3.94
CA ALA A 40 7.93 -2.74 -4.72
C ALA A 40 7.00 -3.58 -3.82
N GLU A 41 7.49 -4.01 -2.65
CA GLU A 41 6.72 -4.84 -1.72
C GLU A 41 5.60 -4.04 -1.02
N ILE A 42 5.81 -2.76 -0.73
CA ILE A 42 4.77 -1.83 -0.26
C ILE A 42 3.62 -1.76 -1.27
N GLN A 43 3.94 -1.51 -2.54
CA GLN A 43 2.93 -1.43 -3.61
C GLN A 43 2.16 -2.75 -3.75
N GLN A 44 2.86 -3.89 -3.72
CA GLN A 44 2.23 -5.20 -3.75
C GLN A 44 1.33 -5.43 -2.53
N SER A 45 1.76 -5.01 -1.34
CA SER A 45 0.97 -5.17 -0.11
C SER A 45 -0.33 -4.38 -0.17
N ILE A 46 -0.31 -3.15 -0.71
CA ILE A 46 -1.53 -2.36 -0.91
C ILE A 46 -2.48 -3.04 -1.91
N TYR A 47 -1.95 -3.64 -2.98
CA TYR A 47 -2.77 -4.43 -3.91
C TYR A 47 -3.40 -5.64 -3.23
N SER A 48 -2.64 -6.36 -2.40
CA SER A 48 -3.18 -7.49 -1.63
C SER A 48 -4.24 -7.06 -0.62
N ILE A 49 -4.10 -5.89 0.02
CA ILE A 49 -5.13 -5.34 0.92
C ILE A 49 -6.42 -5.01 0.13
N LEU A 50 -6.30 -4.40 -1.04
CA LEU A 50 -7.44 -4.14 -1.94
C LEU A 50 -8.13 -5.44 -2.35
N GLU A 51 -7.37 -6.46 -2.75
CA GLU A 51 -7.90 -7.76 -3.15
C GLU A 51 -8.63 -8.44 -1.98
N ALA A 52 -8.03 -8.45 -0.79
CA ALA A 52 -8.65 -9.00 0.42
C ALA A 52 -9.95 -8.28 0.79
N ARG A 53 -10.03 -6.96 0.59
CA ARG A 53 -11.26 -6.19 0.81
C ARG A 53 -12.41 -6.64 -0.10
N LEU A 54 -12.08 -7.11 -1.30
CA LEU A 54 -13.03 -7.54 -2.33
C LEU A 54 -13.31 -9.04 -2.32
N ASP A 55 -12.62 -9.83 -1.48
CA ASP A 55 -12.84 -11.28 -1.39
C ASP A 55 -14.25 -11.66 -0.91
N GLY A 56 -14.94 -10.75 -0.23
CA GLY A 56 -16.35 -10.92 0.17
C GLY A 56 -17.38 -10.49 -0.89
N SER A 57 -16.97 -10.15 -2.12
CA SER A 57 -17.90 -9.77 -3.18
C SER A 57 -18.39 -11.00 -3.95
N ASP A 58 -19.72 -11.16 -4.05
CA ASP A 58 -20.36 -12.24 -4.79
C ASP A 58 -20.32 -12.04 -6.33
N ASP A 59 -19.97 -10.84 -6.79
CA ASP A 59 -19.92 -10.48 -8.21
C ASP A 59 -18.47 -10.47 -8.71
N PRO A 60 -18.05 -11.49 -9.50
CA PRO A 60 -16.68 -11.59 -9.99
C PRO A 60 -16.32 -10.48 -10.97
N ASP A 61 -17.27 -9.95 -11.73
CA ASP A 61 -17.01 -8.89 -12.72
C ASP A 61 -16.77 -7.55 -12.02
N VAL A 62 -17.57 -7.25 -11.00
CA VAL A 62 -17.36 -6.06 -10.15
C VAL A 62 -16.04 -6.17 -9.39
N LYS A 63 -15.71 -7.35 -8.85
CA LYS A 63 -14.42 -7.61 -8.21
C LYS A 63 -13.25 -7.34 -9.18
N ASN A 64 -13.30 -7.92 -10.38
CA ASN A 64 -12.26 -7.76 -11.40
C ASN A 64 -12.12 -6.29 -11.85
N PHE A 65 -13.25 -5.60 -12.03
CA PHE A 65 -13.28 -4.19 -12.35
C PHE A 65 -12.63 -3.34 -11.25
N ALA A 66 -12.97 -3.59 -9.98
CA ALA A 66 -12.44 -2.85 -8.85
C ALA A 66 -10.93 -3.09 -8.66
N ILE A 67 -10.46 -4.34 -8.75
CA ILE A 67 -9.02 -4.68 -8.68
C ILE A 67 -8.27 -3.97 -9.81
N SER A 68 -8.75 -4.09 -11.05
CA SER A 68 -8.08 -3.51 -12.22
C SER A 68 -8.03 -1.99 -12.14
N THR A 69 -9.13 -1.37 -11.71
CA THR A 69 -9.22 0.08 -11.55
C THR A 69 -8.32 0.56 -10.41
N GLY A 70 -8.34 -0.12 -9.25
CA GLY A 70 -7.50 0.23 -8.11
C GLY A 70 -6.01 0.18 -8.44
N LYS A 71 -5.57 -0.90 -9.11
CA LYS A 71 -4.18 -1.02 -9.59
C LYS A 71 -3.77 0.09 -10.56
N ARG A 72 -4.68 0.56 -11.42
CA ARG A 72 -4.43 1.68 -12.36
C ARG A 72 -4.43 3.05 -11.70
N CYS A 73 -5.26 3.24 -10.66
CA CYS A 73 -5.34 4.50 -9.93
C CYS A 73 -4.11 4.71 -9.04
N LEU A 74 -3.56 3.65 -8.46
CA LEU A 74 -2.37 3.72 -7.61
C LEU A 74 -1.08 3.75 -8.44
N ARG A 75 -0.66 4.96 -8.84
CA ARG A 75 0.56 5.19 -9.67
C ARG A 75 1.84 5.35 -8.86
N SER A 76 1.71 5.76 -7.61
CA SER A 76 2.80 5.93 -6.64
C SER A 76 2.26 5.55 -5.27
N VAL A 77 3.17 5.20 -4.36
CA VAL A 77 2.83 4.81 -2.98
C VAL A 77 3.16 5.91 -1.99
N GLY A 78 3.48 7.13 -2.43
CA GLY A 78 3.64 8.28 -1.52
C GLY A 78 2.37 8.52 -0.68
N LYS A 79 2.54 9.06 0.54
CA LYS A 79 1.42 9.25 1.48
C LYS A 79 0.24 10.01 0.87
N ASN A 80 0.51 11.01 0.03
CA ASN A 80 -0.53 11.83 -0.58
C ASN A 80 -1.31 11.05 -1.64
N GLU A 81 -0.63 10.25 -2.45
CA GLU A 81 -1.25 9.36 -3.42
C GLU A 81 -2.09 8.28 -2.74
N ILE A 82 -1.58 7.70 -1.65
CA ILE A 82 -2.33 6.74 -0.83
C ILE A 82 -3.56 7.38 -0.20
N SER A 83 -3.44 8.59 0.36
CA SER A 83 -4.58 9.33 0.91
C SER A 83 -5.65 9.62 -0.16
N GLY A 84 -5.23 9.98 -1.37
CA GLY A 84 -6.14 10.15 -2.52
C GLY A 84 -6.81 8.83 -2.92
N PHE A 85 -6.04 7.74 -2.97
CA PHE A 85 -6.53 6.40 -3.26
C PHE A 85 -7.58 5.93 -2.24
N LEU A 86 -7.33 6.12 -0.94
CA LEU A 86 -8.30 5.83 0.12
C LEU A 86 -9.58 6.65 -0.02
N GLY A 87 -9.48 7.87 -0.55
CA GLY A 87 -10.63 8.71 -0.86
C GLY A 87 -11.60 8.11 -1.88
N PHE A 88 -11.17 7.16 -2.71
CA PHE A 88 -12.07 6.41 -3.61
C PHE A 88 -12.94 5.40 -2.86
N PHE A 89 -12.53 4.95 -1.67
CA PHE A 89 -13.35 4.08 -0.81
C PHE A 89 -14.35 4.91 -0.01
N SER A 90 -13.84 5.90 0.74
CA SER A 90 -14.67 6.86 1.46
C SER A 90 -13.84 8.04 1.99
N VAL A 91 -14.52 9.14 2.30
CA VAL A 91 -13.91 10.27 3.03
C VAL A 91 -13.39 9.81 4.41
N SER A 92 -14.11 8.91 5.07
CA SER A 92 -13.71 8.37 6.38
C SER A 92 -12.41 7.57 6.30
N ALA A 93 -12.22 6.73 5.27
CA ALA A 93 -10.96 5.98 5.09
C ALA A 93 -9.77 6.92 4.88
N LYS A 94 -9.96 7.97 4.07
CA LYS A 94 -8.96 9.02 3.87
C LYS A 94 -8.61 9.71 5.20
N ASN A 95 -9.61 10.08 6.00
CA ASN A 95 -9.41 10.76 7.28
C ASN A 95 -8.73 9.83 8.29
N TYR A 96 -9.12 8.55 8.33
CA TYR A 96 -8.53 7.54 9.20
C TYR A 96 -7.01 7.49 9.05
N LEU A 97 -6.50 7.44 7.82
CA LEU A 97 -5.05 7.48 7.60
C LEU A 97 -4.41 8.73 8.19
N ASN A 98 -5.01 9.91 7.97
CA ASN A 98 -4.43 11.18 8.44
C ASN A 98 -4.47 11.33 9.98
N GLU A 99 -5.42 10.69 10.64
CA GLU A 99 -5.63 10.78 12.08
C GLU A 99 -4.86 9.71 12.86
N ASN A 100 -4.53 8.58 12.23
CA ASN A 100 -3.97 7.41 12.90
C ASN A 100 -2.52 7.07 12.49
N ILE A 101 -1.87 7.92 11.70
CA ILE A 101 -0.44 7.80 11.39
C ILE A 101 0.33 8.96 12.01
N ASP A 102 1.42 8.66 12.71
CA ASP A 102 2.25 9.69 13.29
C ASP A 102 3.16 10.37 12.23
N GLU A 103 3.51 11.63 12.48
CA GLU A 103 4.29 12.44 11.54
C GLU A 103 5.70 11.89 11.29
N LYS A 104 6.31 11.25 12.31
CA LYS A 104 7.65 10.68 12.19
C LYS A 104 7.65 9.47 11.26
N THR A 105 6.66 8.59 11.37
CA THR A 105 6.46 7.46 10.46
C THR A 105 6.22 7.94 9.03
N VAL A 106 5.35 8.95 8.84
CA VAL A 106 5.13 9.55 7.51
C VAL A 106 6.41 10.13 6.92
N SER A 107 7.22 10.81 7.73
CA SER A 107 8.49 11.39 7.29
C SER A 107 9.47 10.31 6.84
N LEU A 108 9.71 9.28 7.66
CA LEU A 108 10.59 8.15 7.33
C LEU A 108 10.13 7.42 6.06
N TYR A 109 8.82 7.12 5.98
CA TYR A 109 8.21 6.47 4.84
C TYR A 109 8.37 7.29 3.55
N ASN A 110 7.98 8.57 3.56
CA ASN A 110 8.07 9.42 2.36
C ASN A 110 9.52 9.67 1.93
N ASN A 111 10.46 9.73 2.87
CA ASN A 111 11.89 9.83 2.55
C ASN A 111 12.37 8.59 1.79
N ALA A 112 11.88 7.39 2.15
CA ALA A 112 12.18 6.17 1.41
C ALA A 112 11.60 6.20 -0.02
N ILE A 113 10.33 6.62 -0.17
CA ILE A 113 9.70 6.71 -1.49
C ILE A 113 10.43 7.72 -2.39
N THR A 114 10.77 8.89 -1.83
CA THR A 114 11.52 9.94 -2.55
C THR A 114 12.91 9.43 -2.94
N SER A 115 13.63 8.78 -2.02
CA SER A 115 14.94 8.23 -2.29
C SER A 115 14.92 7.14 -3.36
N ARG A 116 13.83 6.37 -3.47
CA ARG A 116 13.66 5.40 -4.58
C ARG A 116 13.47 6.10 -5.93
N HIS A 117 12.86 7.28 -5.97
CA HIS A 117 12.84 8.10 -7.18
C HIS A 117 14.25 8.58 -7.56
N ASP A 118 15.04 9.02 -6.59
CA ASP A 118 16.43 9.44 -6.82
C ASP A 118 17.28 8.30 -7.40
N VAL A 119 17.14 7.08 -6.86
CA VAL A 119 17.79 5.87 -7.38
C VAL A 119 17.38 5.60 -8.83
N ALA A 120 16.08 5.70 -9.16
CA ALA A 120 15.59 5.49 -10.52
C ALA A 120 16.12 6.54 -11.51
N HIS A 121 16.45 7.75 -11.03
CA HIS A 121 17.08 8.81 -11.81
C HIS A 121 18.62 8.77 -11.81
N SER A 122 19.22 7.69 -11.32
CA SER A 122 20.69 7.50 -11.24
C SER A 122 21.39 8.53 -10.33
N SER A 123 20.66 9.13 -9.39
CA SER A 123 21.20 10.08 -8.40
C SER A 123 21.70 9.40 -7.12
N GLY A 124 21.54 8.08 -7.01
CA GLY A 124 21.86 7.31 -5.81
C GLY A 124 20.84 7.52 -4.69
N THR A 125 21.26 7.31 -3.44
CA THR A 125 20.43 7.55 -2.25
C THR A 125 21.24 8.22 -1.14
N LYS A 126 20.56 9.04 -0.34
CA LYS A 126 21.12 9.62 0.90
C LYS A 126 20.83 8.77 2.14
N ILE A 127 19.99 7.74 1.99
CA ILE A 127 19.69 6.77 3.03
C ILE A 127 20.93 5.91 3.24
N THR A 128 21.31 5.73 4.49
CA THR A 128 22.36 4.81 4.93
C THR A 128 21.79 3.42 5.19
N PHE A 129 22.62 2.39 5.17
CA PHE A 129 22.16 1.02 5.44
C PHE A 129 21.57 0.91 6.86
N GLY A 130 22.16 1.60 7.83
CA GLY A 130 21.68 1.63 9.22
C GLY A 130 20.31 2.29 9.42
N GLU A 131 19.82 3.07 8.46
CA GLU A 131 18.49 3.67 8.50
C GLU A 131 17.39 2.73 7.97
N LEU A 132 17.75 1.70 7.19
CA LEU A 132 16.78 0.81 6.54
C LEU A 132 15.89 0.06 7.53
N GLU A 133 16.42 -0.36 8.69
CA GLU A 133 15.62 -1.06 9.72
C GLU A 133 14.45 -0.19 10.18
N LYS A 134 14.71 1.08 10.52
CA LYS A 134 13.68 2.04 10.96
C LYS A 134 12.71 2.39 9.84
N ILE A 135 13.18 2.45 8.60
CA ILE A 135 12.34 2.71 7.42
C ILE A 135 11.39 1.53 7.17
N ILE A 136 11.87 0.29 7.33
CA ILE A 136 11.04 -0.91 7.18
C ILE A 136 9.97 -0.94 8.28
N GLU A 137 10.34 -0.66 9.53
CA GLU A 137 9.39 -0.55 10.64
C GLU A 137 8.29 0.48 10.35
N ALA A 138 8.69 1.71 9.96
CA ALA A 138 7.77 2.77 9.56
C ALA A 138 6.86 2.35 8.39
N SER A 139 7.38 1.59 7.43
CA SER A 139 6.61 1.10 6.28
C SER A 139 5.59 0.03 6.67
N ILE A 140 5.93 -0.85 7.62
CA ILE A 140 5.00 -1.84 8.16
C ILE A 140 3.87 -1.15 8.92
N GLU A 141 4.20 -0.17 9.77
CA GLU A 141 3.21 0.63 10.49
C GLU A 141 2.29 1.39 9.53
N PHE A 142 2.86 2.06 8.53
CA PHE A 142 2.09 2.76 7.50
C PHE A 142 1.11 1.82 6.78
N LEU A 143 1.56 0.62 6.39
CA LEU A 143 0.70 -0.36 5.74
C LEU A 143 -0.37 -0.92 6.67
N SER A 144 -0.08 -1.05 7.97
CA SER A 144 -1.10 -1.43 8.97
C SER A 144 -2.22 -0.40 9.04
N VAL A 145 -1.87 0.89 9.09
CA VAL A 145 -2.87 1.97 9.11
C VAL A 145 -3.65 2.03 7.80
N VAL A 146 -3.01 1.78 6.65
CA VAL A 146 -3.70 1.69 5.35
C VAL A 146 -4.68 0.52 5.31
N ASN A 147 -4.31 -0.64 5.85
CA ASN A 147 -5.20 -1.77 6.00
C ASN A 147 -6.43 -1.38 6.82
N ASP A 148 -6.21 -0.82 8.00
CA ASP A 148 -7.29 -0.43 8.91
C ASP A 148 -8.18 0.65 8.30
N ALA A 149 -7.61 1.61 7.55
CA ALA A 149 -8.37 2.60 6.80
C ALA A 149 -9.30 1.97 5.76
N ILE A 150 -8.81 1.01 4.96
CA ILE A 150 -9.62 0.32 3.93
C ILE A 150 -10.78 -0.45 4.56
N PHE A 151 -10.56 -1.11 5.70
CA PHE A 151 -11.58 -1.89 6.40
C PHE A 151 -12.46 -1.06 7.37
N SER A 152 -12.03 0.11 7.83
CA SER A 152 -12.88 1.01 8.63
C SER A 152 -14.06 1.57 7.83
N SER A 153 -13.96 1.55 6.50
CA SER A 153 -15.04 1.96 5.59
C SER A 153 -16.17 0.93 5.47
N VAL A 154 -16.02 -0.30 6.00
CA VAL A 154 -17.10 -1.29 5.97
C VAL A 154 -18.17 -0.86 6.97
N PRO A 155 -19.45 -0.78 6.58
CA PRO A 155 -20.54 -0.77 7.56
C PRO A 155 -20.42 -2.02 8.43
N LYS A 156 -20.37 -1.86 9.75
CA LYS A 156 -20.58 -2.99 10.66
C LYS A 156 -22.00 -3.47 10.40
N ILE A 157 -22.16 -4.69 9.90
CA ILE A 157 -23.47 -5.35 9.91
C ILE A 157 -23.80 -5.53 11.39
N THR A 158 -24.55 -4.59 11.96
CA THR A 158 -25.23 -4.79 13.23
C THR A 158 -26.38 -5.73 12.92
N ASP A 159 -26.33 -6.94 13.47
CA ASP A 159 -27.45 -7.90 13.48
C ASP A 159 -28.58 -7.35 14.36
N ASP A 160 -29.15 -6.21 13.99
CA ASP A 160 -30.38 -5.66 14.57
C ASP A 160 -30.96 -4.59 13.65
N ASP A 161 -31.62 -5.00 12.55
CA ASP A 161 -32.76 -4.23 12.03
C ASP A 161 -33.69 -5.14 11.20
N SER A 162 -34.53 -5.88 11.91
CA SER A 162 -35.72 -6.50 11.34
C SER A 162 -36.87 -5.49 11.30
N SER A 163 -36.79 -4.51 10.41
CA SER A 163 -37.92 -3.69 9.92
C SER A 163 -37.44 -2.74 8.82
N VAL A 164 -38.09 -2.42 7.71
CA VAL A 164 -39.40 -2.70 7.11
C VAL A 164 -39.29 -2.20 5.64
N ASP A 165 -40.08 -2.83 4.76
CA ASP A 165 -40.55 -2.41 3.44
C ASP A 165 -39.65 -2.36 2.19
N LYS A 166 -39.99 -3.32 1.32
CA LYS A 166 -39.73 -3.36 -0.12
C LYS A 166 -40.50 -2.26 -0.84
N GLU A 167 -39.82 -1.23 -1.30
CA GLU A 167 -40.19 -0.51 -2.53
C GLU A 167 -39.08 -0.67 -3.57
N LYS A 168 -39.19 -1.72 -4.39
CA LYS A 168 -38.39 -1.86 -5.62
C LYS A 168 -38.94 -0.86 -6.66
N LYS A 169 -38.36 0.34 -6.74
CA LYS A 169 -38.41 1.11 -7.99
C LYS A 169 -37.44 0.46 -8.98
N GLY A 170 -37.99 -0.31 -9.91
CA GLY A 170 -37.25 -0.97 -10.97
C GLY A 170 -36.55 0.04 -11.88
N ILE A 171 -35.34 -0.31 -12.29
CA ILE A 171 -34.63 0.33 -13.40
C ILE A 171 -35.42 0.02 -14.68
N ASP A 172 -35.67 1.00 -15.54
CA ASP A 172 -36.24 0.76 -16.88
C ASP A 172 -35.16 0.16 -17.78
N PHE A 173 -35.20 -1.17 -17.83
CA PHE A 173 -34.37 -2.06 -18.62
C PHE A 173 -34.94 -2.35 -20.00
N LEU A 174 -35.87 -1.54 -20.55
CA LEU A 174 -36.53 -1.97 -21.77
C LEU A 174 -35.55 -2.16 -22.96
N HIS A 175 -34.36 -1.54 -22.98
CA HIS A 175 -33.34 -1.82 -24.01
C HIS A 175 -31.85 -1.59 -23.64
N PRO A 176 -31.21 -2.40 -22.77
CA PRO A 176 -29.75 -2.56 -22.82
C PRO A 176 -29.36 -3.62 -23.88
N PRO A 177 -28.33 -3.37 -24.72
CA PRO A 177 -28.01 -4.23 -25.85
C PRO A 177 -27.46 -5.60 -25.41
N ILE A 178 -28.02 -6.66 -25.99
CA ILE A 178 -27.58 -8.05 -25.80
C ILE A 178 -26.26 -8.24 -26.59
N PRO A 179 -25.16 -8.72 -25.98
CA PRO A 179 -23.95 -9.07 -26.73
C PRO A 179 -24.13 -10.41 -27.47
N ILE A 180 -23.77 -10.46 -28.76
CA ILE A 180 -23.79 -11.66 -29.63
C ILE A 180 -22.71 -12.65 -29.21
#